data_AF-A0A9P5TP20-F1
#
_entry.id   AF-A0A9P5TP20-F1
#
_cell.length_a   1.000
_cell.length_b   1.000
_cell.length_c   1.000
_cell.angle_alpha   90.00
_cell.angle_beta   90.00
_cell.angle_gamma   90.00
#
_symmetry.space_group_name_H-M   'P 1'
#
loop_
_entity.id
_entity.type
_entity.pdbx_description
1 polymer ?
#
loop_
_entity_poly.entity_id
_entity_poly.type
_entity_poly.pdbx_seq_one_letter_code
_entity_poly.pdbx_strand_id
1 'polypeptide(L)'
;MNLVLNSKISARDFNFMMDASEMYPQGFHPVEHDKNREFTGSAKQSHTRTQRPPRYYWIDFGQAVLFDETEQNHFVECMRANDRSPPEF
;
A
#
# COMPACT_ATOMS: atom_id res chain seq x y z
N MET A 1 14.89 12.65 6.66
CA MET A 1 14.07 12.96 5.46
C MET A 1 12.64 12.56 5.81
N ASN A 2 11.77 13.54 6.07
CA ASN A 2 10.45 13.30 6.68
C ASN A 2 9.44 12.83 5.61
N LEU A 3 9.26 11.51 5.45
CA LEU A 3 8.12 10.99 4.69
C LEU A 3 6.88 10.93 5.59
N VAL A 4 6.14 12.05 5.66
CA VAL A 4 4.76 12.04 6.13
C VAL A 4 3.88 11.65 4.93
N LEU A 5 3.75 10.34 4.68
CA LEU A 5 2.84 9.80 3.66
C LEU A 5 1.39 9.86 4.18
N ASN A 6 0.70 10.96 3.90
CA ASN A 6 -0.75 11.13 4.15
C ASN A 6 -1.63 10.39 3.12
N SER A 7 -1.14 9.32 2.49
CA SER A 7 -1.83 8.61 1.41
C SER A 7 -1.54 7.11 1.52
N LYS A 8 -2.34 6.37 2.30
CA LYS A 8 -2.18 4.91 2.35
C LYS A 8 -3.52 4.21 2.40
N ILE A 9 -4.09 3.89 1.24
CA ILE A 9 -4.96 2.71 1.15
C ILE A 9 -4.06 1.54 0.78
N SER A 10 -3.84 0.63 1.73
CA SER A 10 -3.27 -0.69 1.48
C SER A 10 -4.43 -1.63 1.16
N ALA A 11 -4.52 -2.12 -0.07
CA ALA A 11 -5.38 -3.28 -0.32
C ALA A 11 -4.70 -4.46 0.38
N ARG A 12 -5.32 -5.01 1.43
CA ARG A 12 -4.71 -5.99 2.36
C ARG A 12 -4.08 -7.23 1.68
N ASP A 13 -4.44 -7.52 0.44
CA ASP A 13 -3.99 -8.71 -0.31
C ASP A 13 -3.18 -8.37 -1.57
N PHE A 14 -2.84 -7.10 -1.81
CA PHE A 14 -2.07 -6.71 -2.99
C PHE A 14 -0.91 -5.78 -2.66
N ASN A 15 0.20 -5.96 -3.37
CA ASN A 15 1.39 -5.10 -3.36
C ASN A 15 1.18 -3.78 -4.10
N PHE A 16 0.00 -3.17 -3.91
CA PHE A 16 -0.36 -1.88 -4.48
C PHE A 16 -0.81 -0.91 -3.38
N MET A 17 -0.27 0.30 -3.42
CA MET A 17 -0.76 1.43 -2.67
C MET A 17 -1.60 2.32 -3.58
N MET A 18 -2.75 2.76 -3.08
CA MET A 18 -3.57 3.75 -3.78
C MET A 18 -3.43 5.11 -3.11
N ASP A 19 -3.11 6.14 -3.90
CA ASP A 19 -3.18 7.53 -3.48
C ASP A 19 -4.60 8.05 -3.66
N ALA A 20 -5.31 8.13 -2.53
CA ALA A 20 -6.68 8.59 -2.44
C ALA A 20 -6.80 10.02 -1.89
N SER A 21 -5.72 10.81 -1.93
CA SER A 21 -5.70 12.18 -1.39
C SER A 21 -6.77 13.08 -2.02
N GLU A 22 -7.05 12.92 -3.31
CA GLU A 22 -8.13 13.66 -3.98
C GLU A 22 -9.54 13.18 -3.59
N MET A 23 -9.71 11.90 -3.24
CA MET A 23 -11.00 11.36 -2.78
C MET A 23 -11.29 11.74 -1.32
N TYR A 24 -10.24 11.83 -0.51
CA TYR A 24 -10.29 12.15 0.93
C TYR A 24 -9.35 13.34 1.24
N PRO A 25 -9.73 14.58 0.91
CA PRO A 25 -8.88 15.76 1.15
C PRO A 25 -8.56 15.98 2.64
N GLN A 26 -9.43 15.52 3.54
CA GLN A 26 -9.22 15.58 5.00
C GLN A 26 -8.47 14.34 5.55
N GLY A 27 -8.10 13.41 4.67
CA GLY A 27 -7.46 12.14 5.04
C GLY A 27 -8.42 11.10 5.61
N PHE A 28 -7.84 9.95 5.95
CA PHE A 28 -8.51 8.76 6.49
C PHE A 28 -7.51 7.97 7.35
N HIS A 29 -7.98 7.03 8.15
CA HIS A 29 -7.13 6.21 9.01
C HIS A 29 -6.34 5.18 8.19
N PRO A 30 -5.04 4.97 8.43
CA PRO A 30 -4.17 4.13 7.59
C PRO A 30 -4.42 2.61 7.67
N VAL A 31 -5.32 2.18 8.56
CA VAL A 31 -5.67 0.76 8.79
C VAL A 31 -7.14 0.51 8.50
N GLU A 32 -8.02 1.31 9.10
CA GLU A 32 -9.47 1.32 8.88
C GLU A 32 -9.88 2.48 7.98
N HIS A 33 -9.84 2.28 6.66
CA HIS A 33 -10.03 3.37 5.69
C HIS A 33 -11.42 4.03 5.72
N ASP A 34 -12.40 3.45 6.40
CA ASP A 34 -13.71 4.04 6.64
C ASP A 34 -13.71 5.07 7.79
N LYS A 35 -12.61 5.19 8.55
CA LYS A 35 -12.45 6.13 9.68
C LYS A 35 -11.63 7.35 9.33
N ASN A 36 -11.92 8.46 10.01
CA ASN A 36 -11.10 9.66 9.98
C ASN A 36 -9.71 9.38 10.59
N ARG A 37 -8.74 10.23 10.29
CA ARG A 37 -7.35 10.07 10.74
C ARG A 37 -7.22 9.85 12.26
N GLU A 38 -8.05 10.54 13.03
CA GLU A 38 -8.04 10.52 14.50
C GLU A 38 -8.82 9.33 15.10
N PHE A 39 -9.39 8.46 14.27
CA PHE A 39 -10.20 7.32 14.69
C PHE A 39 -11.41 7.67 15.58
N THR A 40 -11.92 8.90 15.48
CA THR A 40 -13.05 9.39 16.28
C THR A 40 -14.40 9.30 15.55
N GLY A 41 -14.38 9.00 14.26
CA GLY A 41 -15.57 8.94 13.43
C GLY A 41 -15.26 8.51 12.00
N SER A 42 -16.24 8.62 11.11
CA SER A 42 -16.10 8.21 9.71
C SER A 42 -15.21 9.15 8.89
N ALA A 43 -14.48 8.59 7.93
CA ALA A 43 -13.75 9.35 6.93
C ALA A 43 -14.72 10.17 6.06
N LYS A 44 -14.34 11.41 5.72
CA LYS A 44 -15.14 12.26 4.82
C LYS A 44 -14.65 12.08 3.39
N GLN A 45 -15.37 11.26 2.63
CA GLN A 45 -15.15 11.14 1.20
C GLN A 45 -15.78 12.34 0.47
N SER A 46 -14.96 13.16 -0.18
CA SER A 46 -15.44 14.32 -0.95
C SER A 46 -15.72 13.96 -2.42
N HIS A 47 -15.01 12.97 -2.96
CA HIS A 47 -15.14 12.54 -4.35
C HIS A 47 -15.10 11.02 -4.50
N THR A 48 -15.82 10.51 -5.49
CA THR A 48 -15.76 9.10 -5.88
C THR A 48 -14.54 8.82 -6.77
N ARG A 49 -14.16 7.54 -6.91
CA ARG A 49 -13.08 7.10 -7.81
C ARG A 49 -13.31 7.53 -9.26
N THR A 50 -14.56 7.63 -9.70
CA THR A 50 -14.89 8.05 -11.08
C THR A 50 -14.72 9.55 -11.25
N GLN A 51 -15.06 10.35 -10.23
CA GLN A 51 -14.88 11.80 -10.26
C GLN A 51 -13.40 12.19 -10.15
N ARG A 52 -12.62 11.44 -9.38
CA ARG A 52 -11.19 11.63 -9.15
C ARG A 52 -10.46 10.29 -9.21
N PRO A 53 -10.00 9.86 -10.40
CA PRO A 53 -9.28 8.60 -10.55
C PRO A 53 -8.00 8.59 -9.71
N PRO A 54 -7.85 7.63 -8.76
CA PRO A 54 -6.67 7.58 -7.90
C PRO A 54 -5.46 7.03 -8.64
N ARG A 55 -4.25 7.39 -8.18
CA ARG A 55 -3.00 6.79 -8.65
C ARG A 55 -2.70 5.50 -7.87
N TYR A 56 -2.13 4.53 -8.57
CA TYR A 56 -1.68 3.26 -7.99
C TYR A 56 -0.16 3.16 -8.08
N TYR A 57 0.45 2.73 -6.99
CA TYR A 57 1.87 2.48 -6.90
C TYR A 57 2.10 1.02 -6.57
N TRP A 58 2.98 0.36 -7.31
CA TRP A 58 3.53 -0.92 -6.90
C TRP A 58 4.43 -0.67 -5.69
N ILE A 59 4.19 -1.41 -4.61
CA ILE A 59 4.94 -1.30 -3.36
C ILE A 59 5.40 -2.69 -2.94
N ASP A 60 6.20 -2.76 -1.88
CA ASP A 60 6.67 -4.03 -1.31
C ASP A 60 7.41 -4.91 -2.34
N PHE A 61 8.58 -4.44 -2.75
CA PHE A 61 9.50 -5.17 -3.61
C PHE A 61 10.42 -6.12 -2.82
N GLY A 62 10.17 -6.33 -1.52
CA GLY A 62 11.03 -7.18 -0.67
C GLY A 62 11.11 -8.64 -1.13
N GLN A 63 10.10 -9.08 -1.89
CA GLN A 63 10.06 -10.41 -2.50
C GLN A 63 10.03 -10.38 -4.04
N ALA A 64 10.21 -9.20 -4.65
CA ALA A 64 10.21 -9.10 -6.10
C ALA A 64 11.49 -9.71 -6.67
N VAL A 65 11.36 -10.51 -7.72
CA VAL A 65 12.50 -11.06 -8.48
C VAL A 65 12.49 -10.42 -9.86
N LEU A 66 13.63 -9.87 -10.26
CA LEU A 66 13.87 -9.39 -11.61
C LEU A 66 14.50 -10.53 -12.42
N PHE A 67 13.86 -10.91 -13.52
CA PHE A 67 14.41 -11.89 -14.47
C PHE A 67 15.13 -11.17 -15.61
N ASP A 68 16.22 -11.75 -16.08
CA ASP A 68 16.88 -11.31 -17.32
C ASP A 68 16.03 -11.74 -18.53
N GLU A 69 15.96 -10.89 -19.56
CA GLU A 69 15.23 -11.16 -20.80
C GLU A 69 15.77 -12.39 -21.54
N THR A 70 17.01 -12.79 -21.26
CA THR A 70 17.70 -13.91 -21.88
C THR A 70 17.56 -15.24 -21.14
N GLU A 71 17.05 -15.23 -19.90
CA GLU A 71 16.82 -16.46 -19.14
C GLU A 71 15.57 -17.18 -19.63
N GLN A 72 15.71 -18.44 -20.07
CA GLN A 72 14.56 -19.24 -20.53
C GLN A 72 13.74 -19.87 -19.39
N ASN A 73 14.26 -19.87 -18.16
CA ASN A 73 13.70 -20.71 -17.10
C ASN A 73 13.55 -19.96 -15.76
N HIS A 74 12.44 -19.25 -15.62
CA HIS A 74 12.13 -18.37 -14.49
C HIS A 74 11.58 -19.14 -13.27
N PHE A 75 12.37 -20.03 -12.68
CA PHE A 75 12.00 -20.68 -11.42
C PHE A 75 12.47 -19.87 -10.22
N VAL A 76 11.52 -19.52 -9.34
CA VAL A 76 11.79 -18.85 -8.06
C VAL A 76 11.19 -19.69 -6.95
N GLU A 77 11.96 -19.96 -5.92
CA GLU A 77 11.46 -20.61 -4.71
C GLU A 77 10.46 -19.67 -4.01
N CYS A 78 9.30 -20.22 -3.63
CA CYS A 78 8.29 -19.44 -2.92
C CYS A 78 8.86 -18.98 -1.57
N MET A 79 9.18 -17.69 -1.46
CA MET A 79 9.67 -17.10 -0.21
C MET A 79 8.52 -16.87 0.77
N ARG A 80 8.64 -17.45 1.96
CA ARG A 80 7.70 -17.18 3.06
C ARG A 80 7.97 -15.79 3.63
N ALA A 81 7.08 -14.85 3.35
CA ALA A 81 7.14 -13.50 3.90
C ALA A 81 6.93 -13.50 5.43
N ASN A 82 7.17 -12.33 6.05
CA ASN A 82 6.94 -12.08 7.47
C ASN A 82 7.81 -12.97 8.37
N ASP A 83 9.11 -12.66 8.42
CA ASP A 83 10.00 -13.26 9.39
C ASP A 83 9.47 -13.02 10.81
N ARG A 84 9.43 -14.09 11.60
CA ARG A 84 8.96 -14.10 12.98
C ARG A 84 10.09 -14.37 13.97
N SER A 85 11.33 -14.35 13.50
CA SER A 85 12.50 -14.45 14.35
C SER A 85 12.55 -13.27 15.33
N PRO A 86 13.02 -13.47 16.58
CA PRO A 86 13.21 -12.38 17.52
C PRO A 86 14.35 -11.45 17.05
N PRO A 87 14.31 -10.14 17.40
CA PRO A 87 15.41 -9.22 17.08
C PRO A 87 16.73 -9.71 17.68
N GLU A 88 17.83 -9.38 17.00
CA GLU A 88 19.18 -9.65 17.50
C GLU A 88 19.45 -8.83 18.77
N PHE A 89 20.23 -9.40 19.70
CA PHE A 89 20.46 -8.89 21.07
C PHE A 89 21.33 -7.64 21.13
#